data_AF-A0A151TEG3-F1
#
_entry.id   AF-A0A151TEG3-F1
#
_cell.length_a   1.000
_cell.length_b   1.000
_cell.length_c   1.000
_cell.angle_alpha   90.00
_cell.angle_beta   90.00
_cell.angle_gamma   90.00
#
_symmetry.space_group_name_H-M   'P 1'
#
loop_
_entity.id
_entity.type
_entity.pdbx_description
1 polymer ?
#
loop_
_entity_poly.entity_id
_entity_poly.type
_entity_poly.pdbx_seq_one_letter_code
_entity_poly.pdbx_strand_id
1 'polypeptide(L)' 'MCDASNYTLGVVLAQRLEKLPREIYYASKTLDAAQANYTTTKKELLAIIFALDKLWSYLVGSRVVIFTNH' A
#
# COMPACT_ATOMS: atom_id res chain seq x y z
N MET A 1 2.83 -0.31 -4.72
CA MET A 1 1.69 0.50 -5.19
C MET A 1 0.60 0.38 -4.15
N CYS A 2 0.07 1.50 -3.69
CA CYS A 2 -0.96 1.59 -2.67
C CYS A 2 -2.19 2.21 -3.30
N ASP A 3 -3.36 1.62 -3.08
CA ASP A 3 -4.64 2.17 -3.49
C ASP A 3 -5.60 2.18 -2.31
N ALA A 4 -6.40 3.22 -2.22
CA ALA A 4 -7.42 3.37 -1.20
C ALA A 4 -8.76 3.64 -1.88
N SER A 5 -9.68 2.71 -1.71
CA SER A 5 -11.08 2.85 -2.09
C SER A 5 -11.93 3.31 -0.91
N ASN A 6 -13.23 3.53 -1.14
CA ASN A 6 -14.13 4.03 -0.09
C ASN A 6 -14.19 3.13 1.16
N TYR A 7 -14.00 1.82 0.98
CA TYR A 7 -14.19 0.81 2.03
C TYR A 7 -13.01 -0.16 2.17
N THR A 8 -12.02 -0.10 1.28
CA THR A 8 -10.92 -1.05 1.25
C THR A 8 -9.61 -0.35 0.94
N LEU A 9 -8.53 -0.89 1.49
CA LEU A 9 -7.15 -0.53 1.18
C LEU A 9 -6.52 -1.71 0.45
N GLY A 10 -5.71 -1.41 -0.56
CA GLY A 10 -4.92 -2.37 -1.30
C GLY A 10 -3.46 -1.95 -1.33
N VAL A 11 -2.57 -2.92 -1.17
CA VAL A 11 -1.13 -2.76 -1.40
C VAL A 11 -0.62 -3.91 -2.26
N VAL A 12 0.19 -3.53 -3.24
CA VAL A 12 0.96 -4.45 -4.08
C VAL A 12 2.43 -4.12 -3.93
N LEU A 13 3.22 -5.12 -3.54
CA LEU A 13 4.68 -5.05 -3.61
C LEU A 13 5.12 -5.60 -4.96
N ALA A 14 5.86 -4.79 -5.70
CA ALA A 14 6.48 -5.19 -6.95
C ALA A 14 7.99 -4.96 -6.87
N GLN A 15 8.76 -5.90 -7.40
CA GLN A 15 10.19 -5.79 -7.55
C GLN A 15 10.52 -5.63 -9.03
N ARG A 16 11.51 -4.78 -9.35
CA ARG A 16 11.98 -4.62 -10.72
C ARG A 16 13.08 -5.64 -10.99
N LEU A 17 12.80 -6.63 -11.85
CA LEU A 17 13.80 -7.59 -12.32
C LEU A 17 14.08 -7.32 -13.79
N GLU A 18 15.33 -6.96 -14.10
CA GLU A 18 15.91 -6.71 -15.43
C GLU A 18 15.28 -5.61 -16.31
N LYS A 19 13.99 -5.28 -16.15
CA LYS A 19 13.27 -4.07 -16.63
C LYS A 19 11.76 -4.12 -16.34
N LEU A 20 11.20 -5.30 -16.09
CA LEU A 20 9.76 -5.49 -15.87
C LEU A 20 9.42 -5.45 -14.37
N PRO A 21 8.38 -4.73 -13.96
CA PRO A 21 7.84 -4.85 -12.61
C PRO A 21 7.21 -6.23 -12.47
N ARG A 22 7.69 -7.02 -11.51
CA ARG A 22 7.07 -8.29 -11.11
C ARG A 22 6.43 -8.11 -9.75
N GLU A 23 5.14 -8.36 -9.69
CA GLU A 23 4.36 -8.34 -8.45
C GLU A 23 4.72 -9.57 -7.63
N ILE A 24 5.13 -9.35 -6.37
CA ILE A 24 5.63 -10.41 -5.47
C ILE A 24 4.72 -10.61 -4.25
N TYR A 25 3.88 -9.62 -3.92
CA TYR A 25 2.97 -9.73 -2.79
C TYR A 25 1.77 -8.79 -2.94
N TYR A 26 0.61 -9.27 -2.52
CA TYR A 26 -0.63 -8.47 -2.43
C TYR A 26 -1.15 -8.56 -1.01
N ALA A 27 -1.57 -7.42 -0.46
CA ALA A 27 -2.39 -7.39 0.73
C ALA A 27 -3.52 -6.39 0.56
N SER A 28 -4.64 -6.68 1.18
CA SER A 28 -5.76 -5.78 1.27
C SER A 28 -6.34 -5.80 2.68
N LYS A 29 -7.03 -4.73 3.03
CA LYS A 29 -7.72 -4.60 4.32
C LYS A 29 -9.01 -3.82 4.13
N THR A 30 -10.11 -4.32 4.69
CA THR A 30 -11.36 -3.58 4.77
C THR A 30 -11.25 -2.51 5.86
N LEU A 31 -11.68 -1.30 5.55
CA LEU A 31 -11.73 -0.18 6.49
C LEU A 31 -12.82 -0.42 7.53
N ASP A 32 -12.53 -0.05 8.78
CA ASP A 32 -13.56 0.03 9.81
C ASP A 32 -14.48 1.25 9.59
N ALA A 33 -15.58 1.33 10.34
CA ALA A 33 -16.57 2.40 10.19
C ALA A 33 -15.97 3.80 10.45
N ALA A 34 -14.96 3.93 11.31
CA ALA A 34 -14.32 5.21 11.56
C ALA A 34 -13.39 5.59 10.39
N GLN A 35 -12.62 4.64 9.87
CA GLN A 35 -11.71 4.82 8.75
C GLN A 35 -12.44 5.04 7.43
N ALA A 36 -13.62 4.44 7.25
CA ALA A 36 -14.47 4.66 6.09
C ALA A 36 -14.90 6.14 5.96
N ASN A 37 -15.00 6.86 7.08
CA ASN A 37 -15.33 8.29 7.13
C ASN A 37 -14.13 9.23 6.93
N TYR A 38 -12.92 8.70 6.73
CA TYR A 38 -11.74 9.53 6.48
C TYR A 38 -11.80 10.22 5.11
N THR A 39 -11.14 11.38 5.00
CA THR A 39 -10.92 12.05 3.72
C THR A 39 -9.98 11.22 2.83
N THR A 40 -10.03 11.42 1.51
CA THR A 40 -9.20 10.67 0.54
C THR A 40 -7.72 10.66 0.92
N THR A 41 -7.14 11.82 1.22
CA THR A 41 -5.73 11.94 1.65
C THR A 41 -5.42 11.14 2.92
N LYS A 42 -6.35 11.09 3.88
CA LYS A 42 -6.17 10.30 5.12
C LYS A 42 -6.26 8.80 4.84
N LYS A 43 -7.13 8.38 3.91
CA LYS A 43 -7.23 6.97 3.49
C LYS A 43 -5.98 6.52 2.75
N GLU A 44 -5.38 7.36 1.93
CA GLU A 44 -4.11 7.06 1.26
C GLU A 44 -2.95 6.98 2.23
N LEU A 45 -2.85 7.93 3.17
CA LEU A 45 -1.85 7.85 4.23
C LEU A 45 -2.00 6.55 5.04
N LEU A 46 -3.24 6.14 5.32
CA LEU A 46 -3.53 4.87 5.97
C LEU A 46 -3.11 3.67 5.11
N ALA A 47 -3.30 3.72 3.79
CA ALA A 47 -2.80 2.70 2.85
C ALA A 47 -1.27 2.59 2.89
N ILE A 48 -0.56 3.72 2.98
CA ILE A 48 0.91 3.75 3.11
C ILE A 48 1.35 3.14 4.44
N ILE A 49 0.72 3.52 5.56
CA ILE A 49 1.03 2.96 6.88
C ILE A 49 0.77 1.44 6.88
N PHE A 50 -0.36 1.00 6.31
CA PHE A 50 -0.68 -0.41 6.16
C PHE A 50 0.34 -1.17 5.31
N ALA A 51 0.79 -0.57 4.20
CA ALA A 51 1.84 -1.13 3.35
C ALA A 51 3.16 -1.30 4.10
N LEU A 52 3.58 -0.29 4.87
CA LEU A 52 4.82 -0.33 5.64
C LEU A 52 4.77 -1.38 6.75
N ASP A 53 3.64 -1.49 7.46
CA ASP A 53 3.43 -2.50 8.51
C ASP A 53 3.51 -3.93 7.94
N LYS A 54 2.81 -4.20 6.83
CA LYS A 54 2.77 -5.55 6.24
C LYS A 54 4.03 -5.94 5.50
N LEU A 55 4.71 -4.98 4.89
CA LEU A 55 5.88 -5.26 4.06
C LEU A 55 7.19 -5.01 4.79
N TRP A 56 7.16 -4.66 6.08
CA TRP A 56 8.35 -4.31 6.85
C TRP A 56 9.52 -5.27 6.64
N SER A 57 9.28 -6.59 6.72
CA SER A 57 10.29 -7.63 6.51
C SER A 57 10.94 -7.61 5.12
N TYR A 58 10.23 -7.13 4.10
CA TYR A 58 10.71 -7.00 2.72
C TYR A 58 11.38 -5.66 2.45
N LEU A 59 11.03 -4.61 3.20
CA LEU A 59 11.50 -3.25 2.99
C LEU A 59 12.77 -2.91 3.76
N VAL A 60 13.01 -3.59 4.89
CA VAL A 60 14.18 -3.33 5.76
C VAL A 60 15.48 -3.45 4.96
N GLY A 61 16.33 -2.44 5.08
CA GLY A 61 17.65 -2.39 4.43
C GLY A 61 17.62 -2.08 2.93
N SER A 62 16.44 -1.85 2.34
CA SER A 62 16.27 -1.59 0.90
C SER A 62 15.70 -0.20 0.63
N ARG A 63 16.15 0.44 -0.44
CA ARG A 63 15.52 1.67 -0.93
C ARG A 63 14.21 1.32 -1.62
N VAL A 64 13.11 1.85 -1.10
CA VAL A 64 11.75 1.60 -1.62
C VAL A 64 11.17 2.88 -2.21
N VAL A 65 10.37 2.75 -3.26
CA VAL A 65 9.55 3.83 -3.82
C VAL A 65 8.09 3.43 -3.68
N ILE A 66 7.30 4.28 -3.05
CA ILE A 66 5.87 4.07 -2.85
C ILE A 66 5.12 4.89 -3.89
N PHE A 67 4.24 4.21 -4.65
CA PHE A 67 3.34 4.83 -5.61
C PHE A 67 1.93 4.79 -5.04
N THR A 68 1.26 5.95 -4.97
CA THR A 68 -0.13 6.14 -4.53
C THR A 68 -0.88 6.94 -5.61
N ASN A 69 -2.21 6.90 -5.61
CA ASN A 69 -3.05 7.38 -6.71
C ASN A 69 -3.37 8.90 -6.64
N HIS A 70 -3.04 9.59 -5.54
CA HIS A 70 -3.03 11.06 -5.43
C HIS A 70 -1.72 11.63 -4.89
#